data_AF-A0AAN0RYC3-F1
#
_entry.id   AF-A0AAN0RYC3-F1
#
_cell.length_a   1.000
_cell.length_b   1.000
_cell.length_c   1.000
_cell.angle_alpha   90.00
_cell.angle_beta   90.00
_cell.angle_gamma   90.00
#
_symmetry.space_group_name_H-M   'P 1'
#
loop_
_entity.id
_entity.type
_entity.pdbx_description
1 polymer ?
#
loop_
_entity_poly.entity_id
_entity_poly.type
_entity_poly.pdbx_seq_one_letter_code
_entity_poly.pdbx_strand_id
1 'polypeptide(L)'
;MTRSVDSGVIFFARLALAALFLWGGVMKLLGYGDFVGYLRGLNVPFAQYLAPVVVAIEALGGLLLIVGYKVKPLALLMALYTVATAMVGHNFWDATDAAVQHDMVIHFWKNIAIAGGFLLLFVTGAGGASIDALRRPSSSYGSLR
;
A
#
# COMPACT_ATOMS: atom_id res chain seq x y z
N MET A 1 -17.04 7.73 11.06
CA MET A 1 -15.93 8.02 12.00
C MET A 1 -15.58 9.49 11.85
N THR A 2 -16.21 10.34 12.67
CA THR A 2 -16.08 11.82 12.61
C THR A 2 -15.53 12.39 13.92
N ARG A 3 -15.23 11.55 14.92
CA ARG A 3 -14.56 12.00 16.13
C ARG A 3 -13.12 12.39 15.78
N SER A 4 -12.60 13.45 16.40
CA SER A 4 -11.23 13.92 16.15
C SER A 4 -10.18 12.84 16.46
N VAL A 5 -10.42 12.03 17.51
CA VAL A 5 -9.56 10.91 17.88
C VAL A 5 -9.51 9.86 16.75
N ASP A 6 -10.67 9.40 16.25
CA ASP A 6 -10.72 8.46 15.12
C ASP A 6 -9.98 9.00 13.89
N SER A 7 -10.14 10.30 13.62
CA SER A 7 -9.49 10.95 12.48
C SER A 7 -7.96 11.01 12.62
N GLY A 8 -7.46 11.27 13.83
CA GLY A 8 -6.03 11.22 14.14
C GLY A 8 -5.47 9.81 13.99
N VAL A 9 -6.15 8.81 14.56
CA VAL A 9 -5.73 7.40 14.44
C VAL A 9 -5.68 6.94 12.99
N ILE A 10 -6.70 7.25 12.18
CA ILE A 10 -6.73 6.91 10.76
C ILE A 10 -5.60 7.61 9.98
N PHE A 11 -5.27 8.86 10.33
CA PHE A 11 -4.15 9.57 9.72
C PHE A 11 -2.82 8.87 9.99
N PHE A 12 -2.53 8.51 11.25
CA PHE A 12 -1.31 7.79 11.60
C PHE A 12 -1.27 6.39 11.00
N ALA A 13 -2.41 5.68 10.94
CA ALA A 13 -2.49 4.39 10.26
C ALA A 13 -2.14 4.52 8.77
N ARG A 14 -2.64 5.56 8.09
CA ARG A 14 -2.28 5.85 6.69
C ARG A 14 -0.80 6.16 6.54
N LEU A 15 -0.22 6.95 7.44
CA LEU A 15 1.20 7.29 7.40
C LEU A 15 2.09 6.05 7.60
N ALA A 16 1.76 5.20 8.58
CA ALA A 16 2.49 3.96 8.84
C ALA A 16 2.42 2.99 7.65
N LEU A 17 1.23 2.81 7.07
CA LEU A 17 1.06 2.01 5.86
C LEU A 17 1.82 2.61 4.68
N ALA A 18 1.72 3.93 4.45
CA ALA A 18 2.35 4.61 3.32
C ALA A 18 3.88 4.61 3.39
N ALA A 19 4.47 4.66 4.58
CA ALA A 19 5.92 4.78 4.77
C ALA A 19 6.69 3.65 4.07
N LEU A 20 6.21 2.40 4.19
CA LEU A 20 6.86 1.24 3.57
C LEU A 20 6.83 1.32 2.05
N PHE A 21 5.70 1.73 1.46
CA PHE A 21 5.55 1.82 0.00
C PHE A 21 6.29 3.03 -0.57
N LEU A 22 6.30 4.18 0.12
CA LEU A 22 7.09 5.33 -0.31
C LEU A 22 8.57 5.02 -0.28
N TRP A 23 9.05 4.40 0.80
CA TRP A 23 10.44 3.96 0.88
C TRP A 23 10.76 2.98 -0.25
N GLY A 24 9.96 1.93 -0.42
CA GLY A 24 10.14 0.94 -1.48
C GLY A 24 10.13 1.55 -2.89
N GLY A 25 9.18 2.43 -3.17
CA GLY A 25 9.02 3.07 -4.47
C GLY A 25 10.17 4.01 -4.80
N VAL A 26 10.62 4.82 -3.83
CA VAL A 26 11.79 5.70 -4.00
C VAL A 26 13.06 4.89 -4.23
N MET A 27 13.29 3.84 -3.45
CA MET A 27 14.49 3.00 -3.61
C MET A 27 14.49 2.29 -4.97
N LYS A 28 13.33 1.79 -5.43
CA LYS A 28 13.21 1.21 -6.78
C LYS A 28 13.35 2.25 -7.90
N LEU A 29 12.99 3.51 -7.66
CA LEU A 29 13.20 4.59 -8.63
C LEU A 29 14.67 4.95 -8.76
N LEU A 30 15.40 5.03 -7.64
CA LEU A 30 16.83 5.32 -7.60
C LEU A 30 17.66 4.15 -8.15
N GLY A 31 17.26 2.92 -7.85
CA GLY A 31 17.89 1.68 -8.31
C GLY A 31 17.11 0.97 -9.42
N TYR A 32 16.57 1.73 -10.39
CA TYR A 32 15.62 1.17 -11.36
C TYR A 32 16.18 0.02 -12.20
N GLY A 33 17.45 0.11 -12.63
CA GLY A 33 18.11 -0.95 -13.37
C GLY A 33 18.20 -2.25 -12.57
N ASP A 34 18.59 -2.16 -11.31
CA ASP A 34 18.69 -3.30 -10.39
C ASP A 34 17.31 -3.91 -10.12
N PHE A 35 16.28 -3.07 -9.96
CA PHE A 35 14.92 -3.54 -9.76
C PHE A 35 14.37 -4.29 -10.99
N VAL A 36 14.65 -3.82 -12.21
CA VAL A 36 14.31 -4.56 -13.43
C VAL A 36 15.06 -5.90 -13.49
N GLY A 37 16.34 -5.91 -13.09
CA GLY A 37 17.14 -7.14 -12.97
C GLY A 37 16.55 -8.12 -11.97
N TYR A 38 16.13 -7.65 -10.80
CA TYR A 38 15.46 -8.43 -9.76
C TYR A 38 14.17 -9.08 -10.29
N LEU A 39 13.30 -8.33 -10.96
CA LEU A 39 12.07 -8.88 -11.55
C LEU A 39 12.35 -9.96 -12.61
N ARG A 40 13.43 -9.82 -13.39
CA ARG A 40 13.87 -10.87 -14.32
C ARG A 40 14.35 -12.11 -13.57
N GLY A 41 15.08 -11.94 -12.46
CA GLY A 41 15.49 -13.05 -11.60
C GLY A 41 14.31 -13.83 -11.00
N LEU A 42 13.18 -13.15 -10.76
CA LEU A 42 11.91 -13.76 -10.35
C LEU A 42 11.10 -14.37 -11.52
N ASN A 43 11.64 -14.40 -12.74
CA ASN A 43 10.95 -14.88 -13.95
C ASN A 43 9.63 -14.14 -14.26
N VAL A 44 9.50 -12.88 -13.84
CA VAL A 44 8.32 -12.07 -14.13
C VAL A 44 8.28 -11.72 -15.63
N PRO A 45 7.23 -12.10 -16.37
CA PRO A 45 7.13 -11.79 -17.79
C PRO A 45 7.03 -10.28 -17.97
N PHE A 46 7.59 -9.75 -19.06
CA PHE A 46 7.51 -8.33 -19.38
C PHE A 46 8.04 -7.39 -18.28
N ALA A 47 9.06 -7.83 -17.51
CA ALA A 47 9.63 -7.09 -16.38
C ALA A 47 9.91 -5.59 -16.67
N GLN A 48 10.39 -5.27 -17.87
CA GLN A 48 10.65 -3.88 -18.29
C GLN A 48 9.40 -2.98 -18.35
N TYR A 49 8.23 -3.57 -18.60
CA TYR A 49 6.94 -2.86 -18.67
C TYR A 49 6.20 -2.89 -17.33
N LEU A 50 6.44 -3.91 -16.49
CA LEU A 50 5.86 -3.99 -15.15
C LEU A 50 6.63 -3.17 -14.11
N ALA A 51 7.96 -3.06 -14.24
CA ALA A 51 8.77 -2.25 -13.33
C ALA A 51 8.25 -0.80 -13.13
N PRO A 52 7.94 -0.02 -14.19
CA PRO A 52 7.43 1.34 -14.00
C PRO A 52 6.04 1.36 -13.36
N VAL A 53 5.20 0.34 -13.62
CA VAL A 53 3.88 0.20 -12.99
C VAL A 53 4.02 -0.05 -11.49
N VAL A 54 4.92 -0.96 -11.10
CA VAL A 54 5.22 -1.24 -9.69
C VAL A 54 5.73 0.01 -8.98
N VAL A 55 6.73 0.68 -9.56
CA VAL A 55 7.29 1.91 -8.99
C VAL A 55 6.21 2.99 -8.84
N ALA A 56 5.34 3.15 -9.85
CA ALA A 56 4.24 4.10 -9.80
C ALA A 56 3.23 3.75 -8.70
N ILE A 57 2.84 2.48 -8.55
CA ILE A 57 1.92 2.04 -7.50
C ILE A 57 2.52 2.32 -6.12
N GLU A 58 3.78 1.99 -5.88
CA GLU A 58 4.41 2.18 -4.58
C GLU A 58 4.61 3.66 -4.23
N ALA A 59 5.22 4.44 -5.14
CA ALA A 59 5.53 5.84 -4.90
C ALA A 59 4.27 6.72 -4.90
N LEU A 60 3.45 6.63 -5.95
CA LEU A 60 2.23 7.44 -6.05
C LEU A 60 1.17 6.94 -5.08
N GLY A 61 0.99 5.63 -4.93
CA GLY A 61 0.03 5.07 -3.98
C GLY A 61 0.35 5.47 -2.54
N GLY A 62 1.62 5.40 -2.14
CA GLY A 62 2.07 5.88 -0.85
C GLY A 62 1.81 7.38 -0.65
N LEU A 63 2.10 8.22 -1.64
CA LEU A 63 1.83 9.66 -1.57
C LEU A 63 0.33 9.97 -1.44
N LEU A 64 -0.50 9.29 -2.23
CA LEU A 64 -1.96 9.46 -2.21
C LEU A 64 -2.59 8.99 -0.89
N LEU A 65 -2.00 7.97 -0.22
CA LEU A 65 -2.41 7.55 1.12
C LEU A 65 -2.14 8.64 2.16
N ILE A 66 -0.96 9.28 2.14
CA ILE A 66 -0.62 10.37 3.07
C ILE A 66 -1.61 11.53 2.90
N VAL A 67 -1.78 12.00 1.67
CA VAL A 67 -2.66 13.12 1.34
C VAL A 67 -4.14 12.76 1.57
N GLY A 68 -4.46 11.47 1.55
CA GLY A 68 -5.80 10.96 1.78
C GLY A 68 -6.74 11.25 0.62
N TYR A 69 -6.26 11.03 -0.61
CA TYR A 69 -7.05 11.20 -1.82
C TYR A 69 -7.51 9.85 -2.37
N LYS A 70 -8.82 9.71 -2.58
CA LYS A 70 -9.48 8.48 -3.03
C LYS A 70 -9.04 7.25 -2.23
N VAL A 71 -9.02 7.37 -0.90
CA VAL A 71 -8.40 6.35 -0.02
C VAL A 71 -9.07 4.98 -0.15
N LYS A 72 -10.39 4.91 -0.33
CA LYS A 72 -11.08 3.62 -0.46
C LYS A 72 -10.61 2.81 -1.68
N PRO A 73 -10.81 3.27 -2.93
CA PRO A 73 -10.35 2.49 -4.07
C PRO A 73 -8.83 2.30 -4.08
N LEU A 74 -8.06 3.27 -3.56
CA LEU A 74 -6.62 3.14 -3.40
C LEU A 74 -6.25 2.03 -2.42
N ALA A 75 -6.91 1.94 -1.27
CA ALA A 75 -6.64 0.91 -0.29
C ALA A 75 -6.92 -0.50 -0.85
N LEU A 76 -7.99 -0.66 -1.65
CA LEU A 76 -8.26 -1.94 -2.32
C LEU A 76 -7.16 -2.29 -3.33
N LEU A 77 -6.73 -1.33 -4.15
CA LEU A 77 -5.61 -1.51 -5.08
C LEU A 77 -4.32 -1.91 -4.33
N MET A 78 -3.99 -1.19 -3.26
CA MET A 78 -2.80 -1.45 -2.44
C MET A 78 -2.87 -2.81 -1.75
N ALA A 79 -4.05 -3.24 -1.26
CA ALA A 79 -4.24 -4.56 -0.69
C ALA A 79 -3.94 -5.66 -1.71
N LEU A 80 -4.53 -5.57 -2.90
CA LEU A 80 -4.32 -6.54 -3.98
C LEU A 80 -2.85 -6.56 -4.43
N TYR A 81 -2.25 -5.38 -4.59
CA TYR A 81 -0.84 -5.23 -4.92
C TYR A 81 0.07 -5.88 -3.87
N THR A 82 -0.22 -5.67 -2.59
CA THR A 82 0.58 -6.21 -1.48
C THR A 82 0.49 -7.74 -1.41
N VAL A 83 -0.68 -8.31 -1.67
CA VAL A 83 -0.83 -9.77 -1.78
C VAL A 83 -0.08 -10.31 -3.00
N ALA A 84 -0.21 -9.66 -4.16
CA ALA A 84 0.49 -10.08 -5.38
C ALA A 84 2.02 -10.08 -5.20
N THR A 85 2.57 -9.04 -4.56
CA THR A 85 4.01 -8.96 -4.28
C THR A 85 4.46 -9.98 -3.25
N ALA A 86 3.64 -10.33 -2.25
CA ALA A 86 3.92 -11.44 -1.34
C ALA A 86 4.05 -12.77 -2.10
N MET A 87 3.08 -13.06 -2.97
CA MET A 87 3.05 -14.31 -3.74
C MET A 87 4.22 -14.44 -4.73
N VAL A 88 4.60 -13.34 -5.38
CA VAL A 88 5.66 -13.34 -6.41
C VAL A 88 7.05 -13.17 -5.82
N GLY A 89 7.22 -12.32 -4.82
CA GLY A 89 8.53 -11.97 -4.27
C GLY A 89 8.95 -12.80 -3.06
N HIS A 90 8.02 -13.51 -2.42
CA HIS A 90 8.25 -14.24 -1.16
C HIS A 90 7.58 -15.63 -1.18
N ASN A 91 7.75 -16.36 -2.27
CA ASN A 91 7.27 -17.73 -2.48
C ASN A 91 8.07 -18.76 -1.65
N PHE A 92 7.97 -18.67 -0.32
CA PHE A 92 8.73 -19.48 0.63
C PHE A 92 8.53 -21.00 0.47
N TRP A 93 7.46 -21.45 -0.17
CA TRP A 93 7.18 -22.85 -0.45
C TRP A 93 8.11 -23.46 -1.51
N ASP A 94 8.78 -22.63 -2.33
CA ASP A 94 9.75 -23.07 -3.34
C ASP A 94 11.21 -22.97 -2.85
N ALA A 95 11.44 -22.39 -1.67
CA ALA A 95 12.78 -22.21 -1.11
C ALA A 95 13.32 -23.53 -0.53
N THR A 96 14.53 -23.92 -0.95
CA THR A 96 15.20 -25.15 -0.52
C THR A 96 16.19 -24.93 0.63
N ASP A 97 16.73 -23.72 0.75
CA ASP A 97 17.59 -23.33 1.87
C ASP A 97 16.74 -22.86 3.06
N ALA A 98 17.00 -23.41 4.24
CA ALA A 98 16.21 -23.16 5.45
C ALA A 98 16.29 -21.71 5.94
N ALA A 99 17.45 -21.05 5.81
CA ALA A 99 17.61 -19.67 6.23
C ALA A 99 16.87 -18.71 5.27
N VAL A 100 16.98 -18.95 3.96
CA VAL A 100 16.22 -18.22 2.94
C VAL A 100 14.72 -18.43 3.11
N GLN A 101 14.29 -19.67 3.34
CA GLN A 101 12.88 -19.98 3.56
C GLN A 101 12.32 -19.21 4.76
N HIS A 102 13.05 -19.18 5.89
CA HIS A 102 12.61 -18.47 7.08
C HIS A 102 12.41 -16.96 6.84
N ASP A 103 13.36 -16.32 6.14
CA ASP A 103 13.26 -14.90 5.78
C ASP A 103 12.05 -14.63 4.86
N MET A 104 11.84 -15.48 3.85
CA MET A 104 10.70 -15.38 2.93
C MET A 104 9.35 -15.54 3.64
N VAL A 105 9.24 -16.45 4.62
CA VAL A 105 8.02 -16.61 5.43
C VAL A 105 7.68 -15.33 6.18
N ILE A 106 8.68 -14.67 6.80
CA ILE A 106 8.48 -13.43 7.54
C ILE A 106 7.98 -12.33 6.59
N HIS A 107 8.63 -12.17 5.45
CA HIS A 107 8.24 -11.15 4.48
C HIS A 107 6.87 -11.40 3.85
N PHE A 108 6.53 -12.65 3.57
CA PHE A 108 5.21 -13.05 3.08
C PHE A 108 4.11 -12.64 4.08
N TRP A 109 4.20 -13.09 5.33
CA TRP A 109 3.17 -12.83 6.34
C TRP A 109 3.09 -11.36 6.73
N LYS A 110 4.21 -10.65 6.76
CA LYS A 110 4.23 -9.18 6.91
C LYS A 110 3.37 -8.51 5.83
N ASN A 111 3.52 -8.91 4.57
CA ASN A 111 2.74 -8.34 3.47
C ASN A 111 1.24 -8.70 3.58
N ILE A 112 0.90 -9.93 3.99
CA ILE A 112 -0.49 -10.32 4.24
C ILE A 112 -1.11 -9.47 5.37
N ALA A 113 -0.38 -9.21 6.45
CA ALA A 113 -0.84 -8.35 7.54
C ALA A 113 -1.05 -6.89 7.07
N ILE A 114 -0.13 -6.36 6.26
CA ILE A 114 -0.26 -5.03 5.65
C ILE A 114 -1.50 -4.94 4.75
N ALA A 115 -1.75 -5.97 3.93
CA ALA A 115 -2.96 -6.05 3.11
C ALA A 115 -4.23 -6.02 3.99
N GLY A 116 -4.23 -6.69 5.14
CA GLY A 116 -5.30 -6.58 6.15
C GLY A 116 -5.50 -5.15 6.65
N GLY A 117 -4.42 -4.42 6.91
CA GLY A 117 -4.47 -2.99 7.25
C GLY A 117 -5.12 -2.14 6.17
N PHE A 118 -4.83 -2.42 4.90
CA PHE A 118 -5.50 -1.74 3.78
C PHE A 118 -6.99 -2.11 3.66
N LEU A 119 -7.37 -3.36 3.89
CA LEU A 119 -8.79 -3.75 3.90
C LEU A 119 -9.56 -3.05 5.02
N LEU A 120 -8.96 -2.90 6.20
CA LEU A 120 -9.54 -2.06 7.26
C LEU A 120 -9.68 -0.60 6.80
N LEU A 121 -8.65 -0.05 6.14
CA LEU A 121 -8.68 1.31 5.60
C LEU A 121 -9.75 1.51 4.51
N PHE A 122 -10.04 0.47 3.71
CA PHE A 122 -11.13 0.47 2.75
C PHE A 122 -12.50 0.63 3.43
N VAL A 123 -12.70 -0.02 4.58
CA VAL A 123 -13.92 0.08 5.37
C VAL A 123 -14.00 1.45 6.07
N THR A 124 -12.93 1.87 6.76
CA THR A 124 -12.91 3.11 7.56
C THR A 124 -12.92 4.37 6.68
N GLY A 125 -12.28 4.32 5.50
CA GLY A 125 -12.01 5.46 4.65
C GLY A 125 -10.89 6.37 5.18
N ALA A 126 -10.78 7.56 4.60
CA ALA A 126 -9.64 8.47 4.79
C ALA A 126 -9.56 9.19 6.15
N GLY A 127 -10.63 9.20 6.95
CA GLY A 127 -10.73 10.02 8.17
C GLY A 127 -10.83 11.53 7.89
N GLY A 128 -11.03 12.34 8.92
CA GLY A 128 -11.25 13.78 8.79
C GLY A 128 -10.04 14.59 8.30
N ALA A 129 -8.81 14.12 8.58
CA ALA A 129 -7.56 14.78 8.13
C ALA A 129 -7.16 14.29 6.72
N SER A 130 -7.97 14.57 5.71
CA SER A 130 -7.75 14.08 4.33
C SER A 130 -8.36 15.00 3.27
N ILE A 131 -7.84 14.95 2.03
CA ILE A 131 -8.48 15.63 0.88
C ILE A 131 -9.89 15.08 0.62
N ASP A 132 -10.12 13.78 0.83
CA ASP A 132 -11.45 13.20 0.69
C ASP A 132 -12.47 13.82 1.63
N ALA A 133 -12.06 14.23 2.84
CA ALA A 133 -12.93 14.94 3.78
C ALA A 133 -13.25 16.37 3.29
N LEU A 134 -12.26 17.08 2.73
CA LEU A 134 -12.43 18.42 2.16
C LEU A 134 -13.36 18.45 0.94
N ARG A 135 -13.47 17.33 0.20
CA ARG A 135 -14.33 17.20 -0.99
C ARG A 135 -15.79 16.87 -0.68
N ARG A 136 -16.13 16.51 0.56
CA ARG A 136 -17.53 16.24 0.92
C ARG A 136 -18.28 17.58 0.91
N PRO A 137 -19.38 17.72 0.16
CA PRO A 137 -20.24 18.88 0.27
C PRO A 137 -20.64 19.04 1.73
N SER A 138 -20.46 20.23 2.30
CA SER A 138 -21.12 20.60 3.56
C SER A 138 -22.62 20.41 3.34
N SER A 139 -23.19 19.30 3.83
CA SER A 139 -24.64 19.17 3.93
C SER A 139 -25.08 20.04 5.09
N SER A 140 -25.08 21.35 4.88
CA SER A 140 -25.77 22.31 5.72
C SER A 140 -27.26 22.21 5.44
N TYR A 141 -27.90 21.11 5.85
CA TYR A 141 -29.35 21.02 5.93
C TYR A 141 -29.72 20.12 7.10
N GLY A 142 -30.34 20.69 8.13
CA GLY A 142 -30.89 19.93 9.26
C GLY A 142 -30.79 20.56 10.65
N SER A 143 -30.66 21.89 10.79
CA SER A 143 -30.90 22.58 12.07
C SER A 143 -32.23 23.34 12.05
N LEU A 144 -33.32 22.66 11.68
CA LEU A 144 -34.70 23.11 11.92
C LEU A 144 -35.59 21.86 11.98
N ARG A 145 -35.65 21.22 13.16
CA ARG A 145 -36.78 20.45 13.71
C ARG A 145 -36.45 20.03 15.13
#